data_AF-A0A0N4ZJD5-F1
#
_entry.id   AF-A0A0N4ZJD5-F1
#
_cell.length_a   1.000
_cell.length_b   1.000
_cell.length_c   1.000
_cell.angle_alpha   90.00
_cell.angle_beta   90.00
_cell.angle_gamma   90.00
#
_symmetry.space_group_name_H-M   'P 1'
#
loop_
_entity.id
_entity.type
_entity.pdbx_description
1 polymer ?
#
loop_
_entity_poly.entity_id
_entity_poly.type
_entity_poly.pdbx_seq_one_letter_code
_entity_poly.pdbx_strand_id
1 'polypeptide(L)'
;MADDSFIREVNEELRSERAKQVWKNFGPILIGGAVAVVIGTAAWVGYQHWTESKASASGDKFLAALDLASSGKNDEAIAALDDLEKTGYGSYPVLARLRAASVQAEKGDVAAAVAAFDAVSADNAVPAPMRD
;
A
#
# COMPACT_ATOMS: atom_id res chain seq x y z
N MET A 1 2.61 -66.56 22.47
CA MET A 1 2.53 -65.09 22.70
C MET A 1 3.81 -64.35 22.29
N ALA A 2 4.89 -65.02 21.87
CA ALA A 2 6.12 -64.36 21.40
C ALA A 2 6.06 -63.91 19.92
N ASP A 3 5.34 -64.64 19.06
CA ASP A 3 5.24 -64.34 17.62
C ASP A 3 4.53 -63.01 17.32
N ASP A 4 3.52 -62.63 18.12
CA ASP A 4 2.79 -61.36 17.98
C ASP A 4 3.65 -60.13 18.31
N SER A 5 4.64 -60.28 19.20
CA SER A 5 5.56 -59.18 19.58
C SER A 5 6.60 -58.96 18.49
N PHE A 6 7.20 -60.04 17.99
CA PHE A 6 8.26 -59.99 16.97
C PHE A 6 7.73 -59.48 15.63
N ILE A 7 6.54 -59.91 15.19
CA ILE A 7 5.91 -59.43 13.95
C ILE A 7 5.49 -57.97 14.04
N ARG A 8 5.11 -57.48 15.23
CA ARG A 8 4.74 -56.09 15.44
C ARG A 8 5.95 -55.16 15.45
N GLU A 9 7.03 -55.57 16.12
CA GLU A 9 8.28 -54.82 16.20
C GLU A 9 8.96 -54.66 14.83
N VAL A 10 8.97 -55.72 14.01
CA VAL A 10 9.49 -55.66 12.63
C VAL A 10 8.63 -54.78 11.70
N ASN A 11 7.30 -54.78 11.88
CA ASN A 11 6.43 -53.88 11.10
C ASN A 11 6.58 -52.41 11.52
N GLU A 12 6.83 -52.15 12.81
CA GLU A 12 7.03 -50.80 13.36
C GLU A 12 8.32 -50.17 12.81
N GLU A 13 9.42 -50.93 12.74
CA GLU A 13 10.68 -50.47 12.14
C GLU A 13 10.52 -50.12 10.66
N LEU A 14 9.90 -51.01 9.86
CA LEU A 14 9.66 -50.79 8.43
C LEU A 14 8.75 -49.58 8.15
N ARG A 15 7.76 -49.34 9.01
CA ARG A 15 6.83 -48.19 8.87
C ARG A 15 7.52 -46.89 9.26
N SER A 16 8.38 -46.91 10.28
CA SER A 16 9.19 -45.77 10.69
C SER A 16 10.24 -45.40 9.64
N GLU A 17 10.86 -46.37 8.98
CA GLU A 17 11.83 -46.15 7.92
C GLU A 17 11.19 -45.53 6.68
N ARG A 18 10.01 -46.02 6.27
CA ARG A 18 9.24 -45.42 5.16
C ARG A 18 8.81 -43.99 5.47
N ALA A 19 8.34 -43.73 6.68
CA ALA A 19 8.00 -42.38 7.12
C ALA A 19 9.23 -41.45 7.11
N LYS A 20 10.39 -41.94 7.60
CA LYS A 20 11.67 -41.21 7.53
C LYS A 20 12.13 -40.96 6.10
N GLN A 21 11.97 -41.92 5.18
CA GLN A 21 12.34 -41.75 3.78
C GLN A 21 11.47 -40.70 3.08
N VAL A 22 10.15 -40.73 3.32
CA VAL A 22 9.22 -39.70 2.82
C VAL A 22 9.60 -38.33 3.39
N TRP A 23 9.87 -38.24 4.70
CA TRP A 23 10.32 -36.98 5.31
C TRP A 23 11.65 -36.50 4.72
N LYS A 24 12.63 -37.40 4.51
CA LYS A 24 13.94 -37.01 3.98
C LYS A 24 13.87 -36.44 2.56
N ASN A 25 12.90 -36.89 1.76
CA ASN A 25 12.72 -36.43 0.38
C ASN A 25 11.79 -35.21 0.29
N PHE A 26 10.65 -35.20 1.01
CA PHE A 26 9.64 -34.13 0.91
C PHE A 26 9.77 -33.04 1.97
N GLY A 27 10.41 -33.35 3.09
CA GLY A 27 10.63 -32.43 4.20
C GLY A 27 11.40 -31.16 3.83
N PRO A 28 12.53 -31.24 3.11
CA PRO A 28 13.23 -30.05 2.62
C PRO A 28 12.36 -29.20 1.69
N ILE A 29 11.52 -29.84 0.86
CA ILE A 29 10.59 -29.14 -0.06
C ILE A 29 9.49 -28.44 0.73
N LEU A 30 8.91 -29.11 1.74
CA LEU A 30 7.89 -28.53 2.62
C LEU A 30 8.45 -27.35 3.42
N ILE A 31 9.65 -27.50 4.01
CA ILE A 31 10.33 -26.41 4.72
C ILE A 31 10.64 -25.27 3.74
N GLY A 32 11.18 -25.57 2.56
CA GLY A 32 11.47 -24.57 1.53
C GLY A 32 10.22 -23.80 1.11
N GLY A 33 9.10 -24.49 0.92
CA GLY A 33 7.80 -23.88 0.62
C GLY A 33 7.31 -22.98 1.75
N ALA A 34 7.38 -23.45 3.00
CA ALA A 34 7.00 -22.66 4.17
C ALA A 34 7.86 -21.38 4.29
N VAL A 35 9.18 -21.50 4.10
CA VAL A 35 10.11 -20.36 4.11
C VAL A 35 9.81 -19.40 2.97
N ALA A 36 9.55 -19.90 1.76
CA ALA A 36 9.20 -19.08 0.61
C ALA A 36 7.91 -18.28 0.85
N VAL A 37 6.90 -18.90 1.47
CA VAL A 37 5.67 -18.21 1.86
C VAL A 37 5.97 -17.10 2.87
N VAL A 38 6.73 -17.37 3.93
CA VAL A 38 7.07 -16.38 4.96
C VAL A 38 7.85 -15.20 4.37
N ILE A 39 8.83 -15.45 3.49
CA ILE A 39 9.59 -14.40 2.81
C ILE A 39 8.67 -13.58 1.90
N GLY A 40 7.79 -14.24 1.16
CA GLY A 40 6.80 -13.59 0.29
C GLY A 40 5.87 -12.66 1.05
N THR A 41 5.29 -13.11 2.18
CA THR A 41 4.45 -12.26 3.02
C THR A 41 5.24 -11.14 3.70
N ALA A 42 6.46 -11.41 4.19
CA ALA A 42 7.29 -10.38 4.80
C ALA A 42 7.64 -9.27 3.80
N ALA A 43 7.98 -9.62 2.56
CA ALA A 43 8.25 -8.66 1.50
C ALA A 43 7.00 -7.83 1.16
N TRP A 44 5.84 -8.47 1.05
CA TRP A 44 4.58 -7.79 0.75
C TRP A 44 4.17 -6.84 1.88
N VAL A 45 4.17 -7.30 3.14
CA VAL A 45 3.83 -6.47 4.30
C VAL A 45 4.81 -5.31 4.45
N GLY A 46 6.12 -5.54 4.23
CA GLY A 46 7.12 -4.47 4.24
C GLY A 46 6.85 -3.40 3.18
N TYR A 47 6.47 -3.81 1.96
CA TYR A 47 6.10 -2.89 0.89
C TYR A 47 4.81 -2.11 1.22
N GLN A 48 3.81 -2.78 1.80
CA GLN A 48 2.56 -2.18 2.24
C GLN A 48 2.80 -1.11 3.32
N HIS A 49 3.60 -1.42 4.34
CA HIS A 49 3.93 -0.49 5.42
C HIS A 49 4.68 0.76 4.93
N TRP A 50 5.57 0.59 3.94
CA TRP A 50 6.29 1.72 3.35
C TRP A 50 5.38 2.63 2.51
N THR A 51 4.40 2.04 1.83
CA THR A 51 3.35 2.74 1.10
C THR A 51 2.42 3.52 2.04
N GLU A 52 1.99 2.88 3.13
CA GLU A 52 1.00 3.43 4.05
C GLU A 52 1.56 4.62 4.84
N SER A 53 2.81 4.55 5.31
CA SER A 53 3.49 5.68 5.95
C SER A 53 3.59 6.91 5.04
N LYS A 54 3.74 6.73 3.72
CA LYS A 54 3.78 7.84 2.76
C LYS A 54 2.39 8.44 2.50
N ALA A 55 1.36 7.61 2.50
CA ALA A 55 -0.02 8.06 2.38
C ALA A 55 -0.46 8.90 3.58
N SER A 56 -0.13 8.47 4.81
CA SER A 56 -0.42 9.25 6.03
C SER A 56 0.28 10.60 6.03
N ALA A 57 1.56 10.67 5.66
CA ALA A 57 2.29 11.94 5.60
C ALA A 57 1.69 12.91 4.56
N SER A 58 1.17 12.38 3.45
CA SER A 58 0.47 13.18 2.44
C SER A 58 -0.88 13.70 2.96
N GLY A 59 -1.60 12.88 3.73
CA GLY A 59 -2.85 13.26 4.41
C GLY A 59 -2.65 14.37 5.44
N ASP A 60 -1.62 14.26 6.29
CA ASP A 60 -1.30 15.28 7.30
C ASP A 60 -0.99 16.65 6.65
N LYS A 61 -0.18 16.65 5.59
CA LYS A 61 0.10 17.86 4.79
C LYS A 61 -1.17 18.46 4.18
N PHE A 62 -2.05 17.62 3.64
CA PHE A 62 -3.32 18.06 3.06
C PHE A 62 -4.21 18.73 4.11
N LEU A 63 -4.37 18.11 5.28
CA LEU A 63 -5.16 18.67 6.39
C LEU A 63 -4.57 19.99 6.88
N ALA A 64 -3.25 20.10 7.00
CA ALA A 64 -2.60 21.36 7.36
C ALA A 64 -2.89 22.48 6.34
N ALA A 65 -2.88 22.14 5.04
CA ALA A 65 -3.22 23.11 4.00
C ALA A 65 -4.69 23.53 4.03
N LEU A 66 -5.61 22.61 4.37
CA LEU A 66 -7.03 22.93 4.57
C LEU A 66 -7.26 23.87 5.76
N ASP A 67 -6.50 23.69 6.84
CA ASP A 67 -6.57 24.57 8.01
C ASP A 67 -6.08 25.99 7.67
N LEU A 68 -5.01 26.10 6.88
CA LEU A 68 -4.53 27.38 6.34
C LEU A 68 -5.60 28.07 5.48
N ALA A 69 -6.25 27.35 4.57
CA ALA A 69 -7.33 27.88 3.74
C ALA A 69 -8.51 28.36 4.60
N SER A 70 -8.91 27.55 5.58
CA SER A 70 -10.01 27.88 6.51
C SER A 70 -9.70 29.08 7.41
N SER A 71 -8.41 29.31 7.69
CA SER A 71 -7.91 30.47 8.43
C SER A 71 -7.77 31.74 7.56
N GLY A 72 -8.19 31.68 6.30
CA GLY A 72 -8.09 32.80 5.33
C GLY A 72 -6.68 33.03 4.78
N LYS A 73 -5.74 32.12 5.05
CA LYS A 73 -4.36 32.17 4.56
C LYS A 73 -4.26 31.47 3.20
N ASN A 74 -5.04 31.97 2.24
CA ASN A 74 -5.25 31.30 0.95
C ASN A 74 -3.93 31.10 0.18
N ASP A 75 -3.00 32.06 0.25
CA ASP A 75 -1.69 31.95 -0.43
C ASP A 75 -0.79 30.87 0.20
N GLU A 76 -0.77 30.77 1.54
CA GLU A 76 -0.02 29.73 2.25
C GLU A 76 -0.65 28.35 1.97
N ALA A 77 -1.97 28.28 1.91
CA ALA A 77 -2.70 27.06 1.59
C ALA A 77 -2.41 26.58 0.15
N ILE A 78 -2.46 27.47 -0.84
CA ILE A 78 -2.12 27.15 -2.23
C ILE A 78 -0.68 26.66 -2.32
N ALA A 79 0.28 27.34 -1.68
CA ALA A 79 1.68 26.90 -1.68
C ALA A 79 1.87 25.50 -1.05
N ALA A 80 1.16 25.20 0.04
CA ALA A 80 1.20 23.88 0.67
C ALA A 80 0.55 22.79 -0.21
N LEU A 81 -0.53 23.12 -0.93
CA LEU A 81 -1.19 22.22 -1.87
C LEU A 81 -0.32 21.97 -3.11
N ASP A 82 0.38 22.98 -3.62
CA ASP A 82 1.33 22.85 -4.74
C ASP A 82 2.56 22.00 -4.38
N ASP A 83 3.02 22.05 -3.12
CA ASP A 83 4.05 21.11 -2.62
C ASP A 83 3.51 19.68 -2.57
N LEU A 84 2.26 19.52 -2.14
CA LEU A 84 1.61 18.21 -2.05
C LEU A 84 1.29 17.63 -3.43
N GLU A 85 1.04 18.45 -4.44
CA GLU A 85 0.97 18.00 -5.84
C GLU A 85 2.26 17.27 -6.25
N LYS A 86 3.42 17.83 -5.89
CA LYS A 86 4.73 17.32 -6.32
C LYS A 86 5.23 16.17 -5.47
N THR A 87 4.92 16.20 -4.17
CA THR A 87 5.47 15.28 -3.17
C THR A 87 4.46 14.25 -2.66
N GLY A 88 3.18 14.43 -2.98
CA GLY A 88 2.09 13.58 -2.52
C GLY A 88 2.13 12.17 -3.11
N TYR A 89 1.63 11.22 -2.34
CA TYR A 89 1.58 9.82 -2.72
C TYR A 89 0.14 9.39 -3.07
N GLY A 90 -0.02 8.45 -4.01
CA GLY A 90 -1.34 7.96 -4.41
C GLY A 90 -2.21 9.04 -5.05
N SER A 91 -3.45 9.20 -4.59
CA SER A 91 -4.42 10.16 -5.15
C SER A 91 -4.34 11.58 -4.57
N TYR A 92 -3.50 11.79 -3.54
CA TYR A 92 -3.36 13.11 -2.90
C TYR A 92 -2.88 14.24 -3.83
N PRO A 93 -1.98 14.02 -4.81
CA PRO A 93 -1.61 15.07 -5.76
C PRO A 93 -2.79 15.68 -6.53
N VAL A 94 -3.72 14.82 -6.97
CA VAL A 94 -4.92 15.26 -7.70
C VAL A 94 -5.87 16.01 -6.77
N LEU A 95 -6.08 15.49 -5.55
CA LEU A 95 -6.89 16.15 -4.53
C LEU A 95 -6.31 17.52 -4.15
N ALA A 96 -4.99 17.63 -4.07
CA ALA A 96 -4.29 18.86 -3.77
C ALA A 96 -4.53 19.92 -4.86
N ARG A 97 -4.40 19.54 -6.14
CA ARG A 97 -4.73 20.41 -7.29
C ARG A 97 -6.17 20.91 -7.26
N LEU A 98 -7.13 19.99 -7.08
CA LEU A 98 -8.55 20.34 -7.02
C LEU A 98 -8.85 21.30 -5.86
N ARG A 99 -8.23 21.06 -4.69
CA ARG A 99 -8.40 21.97 -3.55
C ARG A 99 -7.72 23.31 -3.80
N ALA A 100 -6.54 23.36 -4.40
CA ALA A 100 -5.84 24.61 -4.72
C ALA A 100 -6.70 25.49 -5.64
N ALA A 101 -7.32 24.89 -6.65
CA ALA A 101 -8.27 25.56 -7.53
C ALA A 101 -9.47 26.13 -6.76
N SER A 102 -10.06 25.37 -5.82
CA SER A 102 -11.15 25.87 -4.99
C SER A 102 -10.73 27.02 -4.06
N VAL A 103 -9.50 27.00 -3.52
CA VAL A 103 -8.96 28.08 -2.68
C VAL A 103 -8.70 29.34 -3.53
N GLN A 104 -8.29 29.20 -4.79
CA GLN A 104 -8.22 30.31 -5.74
C GLN A 104 -9.59 30.94 -5.98
N ALA A 105 -10.65 30.12 -6.13
CA ALA A 105 -12.01 30.62 -6.23
C ALA A 105 -12.46 31.34 -4.95
N GLU A 106 -12.15 30.80 -3.77
CA GLU A 106 -12.41 31.42 -2.46
C GLU A 106 -11.66 32.76 -2.29
N LYS A 107 -10.47 32.90 -2.89
CA LYS A 107 -9.70 34.15 -2.95
C LYS A 107 -10.31 35.19 -3.92
N GLY A 108 -11.28 34.80 -4.73
CA GLY A 108 -11.90 35.64 -5.76
C GLY A 108 -11.20 35.57 -7.13
N ASP A 109 -10.18 34.72 -7.29
CA ASP A 109 -9.52 34.48 -8.58
C ASP A 109 -10.21 33.33 -9.32
N VAL A 110 -11.43 33.60 -9.77
CA VAL A 110 -12.28 32.63 -10.48
C VAL A 110 -11.62 32.19 -11.80
N ALA A 111 -10.89 33.09 -12.47
CA ALA A 111 -10.22 32.77 -13.73
C ALA A 111 -9.09 31.75 -13.52
N ALA A 112 -8.24 31.95 -12.50
CA ALA A 112 -7.22 30.98 -12.14
C ALA A 112 -7.83 29.65 -11.70
N ALA A 113 -8.91 29.67 -10.91
CA ALA A 113 -9.60 28.47 -10.47
C ALA A 113 -10.13 27.64 -11.65
N VAL A 114 -10.79 28.27 -12.62
CA VAL A 114 -11.28 27.58 -13.83
C VAL A 114 -10.13 26.98 -14.62
N ALA A 115 -9.06 27.74 -14.85
CA ALA A 115 -7.89 27.23 -15.56
C ALA A 115 -7.24 26.02 -14.85
N ALA A 116 -7.20 26.05 -13.51
CA ALA A 116 -6.67 24.95 -12.71
C ALA A 116 -7.59 23.70 -12.78
N PHE A 117 -8.91 23.87 -12.73
CA PHE A 117 -9.84 22.76 -12.93
C PHE A 117 -9.75 22.17 -14.34
N ASP A 118 -9.71 23.02 -15.37
CA ASP A 118 -9.55 22.58 -16.76
C ASP A 118 -8.25 21.80 -16.97
N ALA A 119 -7.15 22.22 -16.32
CA ALA A 119 -5.88 21.51 -16.37
C ALA A 119 -5.98 20.10 -15.77
N VAL A 120 -6.72 19.94 -14.66
CA VAL A 120 -6.98 18.62 -14.06
C VAL A 120 -7.85 17.76 -14.98
N SER A 121 -8.92 18.33 -15.54
CA SER A 121 -9.81 17.61 -16.48
C SER A 121 -9.12 17.23 -17.80
N ALA A 122 -8.11 17.99 -18.24
CA ALA A 122 -7.32 17.67 -19.43
C ALA A 122 -6.21 16.63 -19.18
N ASP A 123 -5.87 16.36 -17.92
CA ASP A 123 -4.78 15.46 -17.55
C ASP A 123 -5.24 13.99 -17.61
N ASN A 124 -4.75 13.25 -18.61
CA ASN A 124 -5.07 11.83 -18.79
C ASN A 124 -4.41 10.91 -17.76
N ALA A 125 -3.46 11.42 -16.96
CA ALA A 125 -2.90 10.67 -15.83
C ALA A 125 -3.84 10.67 -14.62
N VAL A 126 -4.84 11.56 -14.58
CA VAL A 126 -5.85 11.61 -13.53
C VAL A 126 -6.88 10.50 -13.75
N PRO A 127 -7.22 9.70 -12.71
CA PRO A 127 -8.27 8.70 -12.82
C PRO A 127 -9.59 9.30 -13.30
N ALA A 128 -10.27 8.64 -14.23
CA ALA A 128 -11.54 9.13 -14.80
C ALA A 128 -12.56 9.65 -13.77
N PRO A 129 -12.77 8.99 -12.60
CA PRO A 129 -13.70 9.51 -11.58
C PRO A 129 -13.33 10.86 -10.96
N MET A 130 -12.10 11.33 -11.12
CA MET A 130 -11.62 12.64 -10.62
C MET A 130 -11.47 13.67 -11.75
N ARG A 131 -11.52 13.23 -13.01
CA ARG A 131 -11.29 14.05 -14.20
C ARG A 131 -12.60 14.54 -14.82
N ASP A 132 -13.60 13.67 -14.83
CA ASP A 132 -14.91 13.81 -15.48
C ASP A 132 -16.03 13.97 -14.43
#